data_AF-A0A4U1BY86-F1
#
_entry.id   AF-A0A4U1BY86-F1
#
_cell.length_a   1.000
_cell.length_b   1.000
_cell.length_c   1.000
_cell.angle_alpha   90.00
_cell.angle_beta   90.00
_cell.angle_gamma   90.00
#
_symmetry.space_group_name_H-M   'P 1'
#
loop_
_entity.id
_entity.type
_entity.pdbx_description
1 polymer ?
#
loop_
_entity_poly.entity_id
_entity_poly.type
_entity_poly.pdbx_seq_one_letter_code
_entity_poly.pdbx_strand_id
1 'polypeptide(L)'
;MKIFSSLFILFILPVTVFCQISDTKSFENAINLAKKNDKPLLLIISMPAKYLNNIPVNIGLQDPEIKNKLKESFVTFETDMKDSSIRQIILMYKINAFPSFVFMHANKDVFHKDFGSSNTKYKYIQMLATALTLSKEKSVSELEKDYLSNKGDNNNLKKLIELRRKNGITDNAVLIEQFVNNLKISDFNDYQTVLFILQAGPFADGNAYKLAYNNRKIVDSIFKKEPLQKRIDINNAIIQNTLNNAVKNKNIRQAQAAANIARSSNGNNYEIANKNAANNMLYYFKSVKDTSSYIRSAIHYYDTYYMNISADSIKKLEAKQRQVALDRSRPTLTTGKKIISKEKIDSLIKANPNTVKKETTMVSSAVGIPYNNYANELNNAAWNMYETGTKNINHLLKAVTWSTRSIELNPMSSHHDTLAHLFYQLGYFEQAIKAQETAINKAKIEGRPFQEFQEILKKMKSKTL
;
A
#
# COMPACT_ATOMS: atom_id res chain seq x y z
N MET A 1 -13.71 71.18 47.51
CA MET A 1 -13.77 70.28 46.36
C MET A 1 -12.57 69.34 46.40
N LYS A 2 -12.78 68.04 46.65
CA LYS A 2 -11.72 67.02 46.66
C LYS A 2 -11.65 66.37 45.28
N ILE A 3 -10.50 66.47 44.62
CA ILE A 3 -10.21 65.83 43.33
C ILE A 3 -9.67 64.44 43.65
N PHE A 4 -10.39 63.39 43.23
CA PHE A 4 -9.90 62.01 43.26
C PHE A 4 -9.33 61.66 41.89
N SER A 5 -8.01 61.53 41.81
CA SER A 5 -7.32 60.93 40.68
C SER A 5 -7.35 59.40 40.85
N SER A 6 -8.01 58.69 39.94
CA SER A 6 -7.99 57.22 39.92
C SER A 6 -6.96 56.74 38.90
N LEU A 7 -5.93 56.05 39.38
CA LEU A 7 -4.82 55.49 38.62
C LEU A 7 -5.24 54.11 38.08
N PHE A 8 -5.39 53.95 36.77
CA PHE A 8 -5.66 52.65 36.13
C PHE A 8 -4.32 51.95 35.84
N ILE A 9 -4.00 50.89 36.60
CA ILE A 9 -2.87 50.01 36.35
C ILE A 9 -3.32 48.91 35.38
N LEU A 10 -2.76 48.90 34.17
CA LEU A 10 -3.01 47.89 33.16
C LEU A 10 -2.11 46.66 33.43
N PHE A 11 -2.68 45.58 33.96
CA PHE A 11 -1.99 44.28 34.07
C PHE A 11 -1.95 43.61 32.69
N ILE A 12 -0.78 43.60 32.04
CA ILE A 12 -0.51 42.77 30.86
C ILE A 12 -0.10 41.38 31.37
N LEU A 13 -1.04 40.43 31.37
CA LEU A 13 -0.70 39.02 31.55
C LEU A 13 -0.05 38.48 30.27
N PRO A 14 1.09 37.76 30.35
CA PRO A 14 1.67 37.10 29.20
C PRO A 14 0.77 35.91 28.80
N VAL A 15 0.11 36.02 27.65
CA VAL A 15 -0.57 34.88 27.04
C VAL A 15 0.51 33.93 26.52
N THR A 16 0.83 32.91 27.31
CA THR A 16 1.56 31.75 26.83
C THR A 16 0.61 30.98 25.89
N VAL A 17 0.64 31.31 24.60
CA VAL A 17 -0.03 30.51 23.58
C VAL A 17 0.66 29.15 23.57
N PHE A 18 0.04 28.16 24.19
CA PHE A 18 0.43 26.76 24.01
C PHE A 18 0.32 26.43 22.52
N CYS A 19 1.48 26.43 21.87
CA CYS A 19 1.62 26.17 20.44
C CYS A 19 1.31 24.69 20.19
N GLN A 20 0.03 24.40 19.90
CA GLN A 20 -0.38 23.14 19.30
C GLN A 20 0.24 23.04 17.91
N ILE A 21 0.70 21.84 17.54
CA ILE A 21 1.32 21.59 16.22
C ILE A 21 0.26 21.65 15.12
N SER A 22 -0.95 21.17 15.39
CA SER A 22 -2.06 21.25 14.43
C SER A 22 -2.65 22.66 14.42
N ASP A 23 -2.80 23.25 13.23
CA ASP A 23 -3.43 24.56 13.04
C ASP A 23 -4.96 24.50 13.02
N THR A 24 -5.53 23.30 12.79
CA THR A 24 -6.97 23.10 12.68
C THR A 24 -7.41 21.76 13.31
N LYS A 25 -8.73 21.60 13.49
CA LYS A 25 -9.35 20.40 14.09
C LYS A 25 -9.77 19.33 13.06
N SER A 26 -9.72 19.62 11.76
CA SER A 26 -10.14 18.68 10.71
C SER A 26 -9.28 18.83 9.47
N PHE A 27 -9.11 17.73 8.74
CA PHE A 27 -8.33 17.71 7.51
C PHE A 27 -8.89 18.69 6.45
N GLU A 28 -10.22 18.80 6.35
CA GLU A 28 -10.88 19.72 5.43
C GLU A 28 -10.57 21.19 5.76
N ASN A 29 -10.61 21.56 7.04
CA ASN A 29 -10.26 22.91 7.47
C ASN A 29 -8.79 23.21 7.21
N ALA A 30 -7.90 22.23 7.39
CA ALA A 30 -6.48 22.39 7.07
C ALA A 30 -6.25 22.66 5.57
N ILE A 31 -6.96 21.93 4.69
CA ILE A 31 -6.91 22.16 3.24
C ILE A 31 -7.44 23.56 2.88
N ASN A 32 -8.58 23.96 3.45
CA ASN A 32 -9.14 25.29 3.19
C ASN A 32 -8.21 26.42 3.69
N LEU A 33 -7.57 26.23 4.84
CA LEU A 33 -6.58 27.16 5.37
C LEU A 33 -5.32 27.22 4.49
N ALA A 34 -4.85 26.07 3.99
CA ALA A 34 -3.73 25.99 3.06
C ALA A 34 -4.02 26.76 1.76
N LYS A 35 -5.23 26.60 1.20
CA LYS A 35 -5.69 27.38 0.03
C LYS A 35 -5.76 28.86 0.33
N LYS A 36 -6.37 29.24 1.46
CA LYS A 36 -6.57 30.65 1.85
C LYS A 36 -5.24 31.39 2.03
N ASN A 37 -4.24 30.70 2.58
CA ASN A 37 -2.95 31.29 2.92
C ASN A 37 -1.88 31.10 1.83
N ASP A 38 -2.22 30.43 0.72
CA ASP A 38 -1.26 30.01 -0.31
C ASP A 38 -0.02 29.31 0.27
N LYS A 39 -0.26 28.38 1.20
CA LYS A 39 0.79 27.59 1.86
C LYS A 39 0.62 26.11 1.59
N PRO A 40 1.72 25.34 1.46
CA PRO A 40 1.65 23.89 1.44
C PRO A 40 1.15 23.33 2.78
N LEU A 41 0.58 22.13 2.75
CA LEU A 41 0.07 21.40 3.92
C LEU A 41 1.08 20.31 4.34
N LEU A 42 1.37 20.23 5.63
CA LEU A 42 1.98 19.07 6.28
C LEU A 42 0.89 18.26 7.00
N LEU A 43 0.67 17.03 6.56
CA LEU A 43 -0.14 16.03 7.23
C LEU A 43 0.77 15.10 8.06
N ILE A 44 0.63 15.12 9.37
CA ILE A 44 1.34 14.24 10.30
C ILE A 44 0.41 13.09 10.68
N ILE A 45 0.79 11.85 10.31
CA ILE A 45 -0.01 10.65 10.55
C ILE A 45 0.68 9.78 11.58
N SER A 46 0.07 9.62 12.74
CA SER A 46 0.59 8.80 13.84
C SER A 46 -0.08 7.42 13.91
N MET A 47 0.55 6.50 14.65
CA MET A 47 -0.16 5.30 15.12
C MET A 47 -1.08 5.67 16.30
N PRO A 48 -2.27 5.06 16.42
CA PRO A 48 -3.13 5.25 17.57
C PRO A 48 -2.40 4.96 18.88
N ALA A 49 -2.63 5.78 19.90
CA ALA A 49 -1.91 5.74 21.18
C ALA A 49 -1.84 4.34 21.82
N LYS A 50 -2.90 3.53 21.67
CA LYS A 50 -2.95 2.15 22.18
C LYS A 50 -1.87 1.20 21.62
N TYR A 51 -1.23 1.56 20.51
CA TYR A 51 -0.15 0.79 19.90
C TYR A 51 1.24 1.39 20.19
N LEU A 52 1.29 2.57 20.80
CA LEU A 52 2.51 3.22 21.23
C LEU A 52 2.78 2.74 22.66
N ASN A 53 3.73 1.81 22.85
CA ASN A 53 4.10 1.24 24.15
C ASN A 53 4.82 2.27 25.06
N ASN A 54 4.18 3.42 25.34
CA ASN A 54 4.74 4.55 26.08
C ASN A 54 6.06 5.11 25.51
N ILE A 55 6.34 4.89 24.23
CA ILE A 55 7.52 5.44 23.57
C ILE A 55 7.22 6.90 23.20
N PRO A 56 7.95 7.89 23.77
CA PRO A 56 7.78 9.27 23.37
C PRO A 56 8.20 9.43 21.90
N VAL A 57 7.22 9.77 21.06
CA VAL A 57 7.38 10.01 19.63
C VAL A 57 7.43 11.50 19.35
N ASN A 58 8.17 11.88 18.32
CA ASN A 58 8.30 13.24 17.81
C ASN A 58 8.88 14.25 18.83
N ILE A 59 9.74 13.83 19.76
CA ILE A 59 10.33 14.72 20.77
C ILE A 59 11.02 15.91 20.11
N GLY A 60 11.87 15.68 19.11
CA GLY A 60 12.58 16.77 18.41
C GLY A 60 11.67 17.65 17.54
N LEU A 61 10.43 17.22 17.25
CA LEU A 61 9.42 18.03 16.56
C LEU A 61 8.80 19.07 17.50
N GLN A 62 8.81 18.80 18.81
CA GLN A 62 8.26 19.69 19.83
C GLN A 62 9.18 20.89 20.13
N ASP A 63 10.40 20.89 19.59
CA ASP A 63 11.36 21.99 19.73
C ASP A 63 10.76 23.32 19.22
N PRO A 64 10.86 24.42 19.98
CA PRO A 64 10.26 25.71 19.59
C PRO A 64 10.71 26.23 18.23
N GLU A 65 11.98 26.03 17.84
CA GLU A 65 12.51 26.45 16.54
C GLU A 65 11.78 25.71 15.41
N ILE A 66 11.53 24.41 15.60
CA ILE A 66 10.84 23.58 14.63
C ILE A 66 9.37 23.97 14.52
N LYS A 67 8.69 24.21 15.66
CA LYS A 67 7.30 24.66 15.66
C LYS A 67 7.12 26.02 14.96
N ASN A 68 8.05 26.95 15.18
CA ASN A 68 8.02 28.25 14.50
C ASN A 68 8.22 28.07 12.99
N LYS A 69 9.23 27.29 12.59
CA LYS A 69 9.49 27.00 11.17
C LYS A 69 8.31 26.32 10.48
N LEU A 70 7.62 25.40 11.17
CA LEU A 70 6.39 24.77 10.70
C LEU A 70 5.32 25.82 10.40
N LYS A 71 4.97 26.67 11.37
CA LYS A 71 3.94 27.71 11.22
C LYS A 71 4.24 28.73 10.13
N GLU A 72 5.50 29.09 9.98
CA GLU A 72 5.95 30.00 8.91
C GLU A 72 5.76 29.36 7.53
N SER A 73 6.07 28.07 7.41
CA SER A 73 6.27 27.40 6.13
C SER A 73 5.07 26.58 5.63
N PHE A 74 4.27 26.04 6.54
CA PHE A 74 3.23 25.06 6.24
C PHE A 74 1.96 25.35 7.06
N VAL A 75 0.81 24.96 6.52
CA VAL A 75 -0.34 24.62 7.37
C VAL A 75 -0.11 23.19 7.86
N THR A 76 -0.28 22.93 9.15
CA THR A 76 -0.03 21.61 9.75
C THR A 76 -1.32 21.00 10.26
N PHE A 77 -1.54 19.72 9.97
CA PHE A 77 -2.63 18.92 10.52
C PHE A 77 -2.09 17.60 11.05
N GLU A 78 -2.32 17.33 12.33
CA GLU A 78 -1.90 16.11 13.00
C GLU A 78 -3.11 15.20 13.26
N THR A 79 -2.99 13.93 12.88
CA THR A 79 -4.04 12.91 13.04
C THR A 79 -3.43 11.50 13.18
N ASP A 80 -4.27 10.47 13.23
CA ASP A 80 -3.84 9.08 13.27
C ASP A 80 -4.35 8.27 12.06
N MET A 81 -3.72 7.11 11.80
CA MET A 81 -4.01 6.28 10.62
C MET A 81 -5.46 5.76 10.52
N LYS A 82 -6.28 5.90 11.56
CA LYS A 82 -7.69 5.50 11.55
C LYS A 82 -8.64 6.62 11.12
N ASP A 83 -8.14 7.86 11.00
CA ASP A 83 -8.95 8.97 10.53
C ASP A 83 -9.45 8.70 9.10
N SER A 84 -10.77 8.54 9.00
CA SER A 84 -11.43 8.22 7.74
C SER A 84 -11.23 9.28 6.66
N SER A 85 -11.01 10.54 7.04
CA SER A 85 -10.84 11.66 6.11
C SER A 85 -9.55 11.59 5.30
N ILE A 86 -8.53 10.88 5.79
CA ILE A 86 -7.22 10.71 5.13
C ILE A 86 -7.03 9.30 4.54
N ARG A 87 -8.03 8.41 4.65
CA ARG A 87 -7.90 7.02 4.20
C ARG A 87 -7.52 6.90 2.73
N GLN A 88 -8.09 7.74 1.87
CA GLN A 88 -7.75 7.76 0.44
C GLN A 88 -6.29 8.17 0.21
N ILE A 89 -5.76 9.11 1.00
CA ILE A 89 -4.36 9.57 0.91
C ILE A 89 -3.41 8.44 1.31
N ILE A 90 -3.70 7.74 2.41
CA ILE A 90 -2.92 6.57 2.86
C ILE A 90 -2.82 5.52 1.76
N LEU A 91 -3.96 5.20 1.12
CA LEU A 91 -4.02 4.19 0.07
C LEU A 91 -3.32 4.64 -1.22
N MET A 92 -3.64 5.85 -1.71
CA MET A 92 -3.13 6.38 -2.98
C MET A 92 -1.61 6.56 -2.94
N TYR A 93 -1.08 7.10 -1.85
CA TYR A 93 0.35 7.39 -1.71
C TYR A 93 1.12 6.30 -0.96
N LYS A 94 0.50 5.14 -0.71
CA LYS A 94 1.10 3.94 -0.09
C LYS A 94 1.85 4.26 1.22
N ILE A 95 1.17 4.96 2.13
CA ILE A 95 1.74 5.31 3.44
C ILE A 95 1.72 4.09 4.37
N ASN A 96 2.89 3.56 4.74
CA ASN A 96 3.02 2.32 5.51
C ASN A 96 4.04 2.39 6.68
N ALA A 97 4.68 3.54 6.89
CA ALA A 97 5.62 3.77 7.99
C ALA A 97 5.15 4.95 8.86
N PHE A 98 5.28 4.84 10.18
CA PHE A 98 4.70 5.78 11.13
C PHE A 98 5.69 6.19 12.25
N PRO A 99 5.60 7.44 12.78
CA PRO A 99 4.78 8.54 12.26
C PRO A 99 5.21 8.92 10.84
N SER A 100 4.25 9.34 10.00
CA SER A 100 4.51 9.77 8.63
C SER A 100 4.31 11.27 8.51
N PHE A 101 5.19 11.92 7.76
CA PHE A 101 5.13 13.34 7.42
C PHE A 101 4.85 13.45 5.93
N VAL A 102 3.61 13.78 5.57
CA VAL A 102 3.14 13.84 4.19
C VAL A 102 2.94 15.30 3.81
N PHE A 103 3.79 15.80 2.91
CA PHE A 103 3.75 17.19 2.44
C PHE A 103 3.02 17.26 1.10
N MET A 104 2.02 18.14 1.03
CA MET A 104 1.13 18.24 -0.13
C MET A 104 0.74 19.68 -0.46
N HIS A 105 0.42 19.93 -1.72
CA HIS A 105 -0.23 21.16 -2.13
C HIS A 105 -1.69 21.17 -1.68
N ALA A 106 -2.33 22.34 -1.73
CA ALA A 106 -3.71 22.50 -1.30
C ALA A 106 -4.74 21.76 -2.19
N ASN A 107 -4.32 21.27 -3.36
CA ASN A 107 -5.08 20.36 -4.23
C ASN A 107 -4.95 18.87 -3.84
N LYS A 108 -4.24 18.55 -2.75
CA LYS A 108 -3.94 17.20 -2.23
C LYS A 108 -2.87 16.42 -3.01
N ASP A 109 -2.15 17.06 -3.94
CA ASP A 109 -0.99 16.44 -4.58
C ASP A 109 0.19 16.41 -3.61
N VAL A 110 0.68 15.21 -3.32
CA VAL A 110 1.85 15.00 -2.47
C VAL A 110 3.12 15.28 -3.28
N PHE A 111 4.04 16.06 -2.72
CA PHE A 111 5.35 16.33 -3.34
C PHE A 111 6.52 15.75 -2.52
N HIS A 112 6.31 15.49 -1.22
CA HIS A 112 7.31 14.88 -0.36
C HIS A 112 6.70 14.04 0.74
N LYS A 113 7.42 12.98 1.15
CA LYS A 113 7.07 12.11 2.27
C LYS A 113 8.33 11.77 3.05
N ASP A 114 8.25 11.83 4.37
CA ASP A 114 9.24 11.33 5.31
C ASP A 114 8.52 10.50 6.39
N PHE A 115 9.27 9.75 7.19
CA PHE A 115 8.71 8.92 8.27
C PHE A 115 9.68 8.74 9.43
N GLY A 116 9.16 8.25 10.54
CA GLY A 116 9.93 7.91 11.74
C GLY A 116 10.15 9.10 12.67
N SER A 117 10.52 8.81 13.91
CA SER A 117 10.69 9.81 14.96
C SER A 117 12.16 9.99 15.31
N SER A 118 12.56 11.23 15.57
CA SER A 118 13.87 11.56 16.15
C SER A 118 13.71 12.43 17.41
N ASN A 119 14.65 12.25 18.34
CA ASN A 119 14.80 13.10 19.52
C ASN A 119 15.55 14.39 19.20
N THR A 120 16.20 14.48 18.04
CA THR A 120 16.98 15.65 17.64
C THR A 120 16.21 16.52 16.66
N LYS A 121 16.34 17.85 16.77
CA LYS A 121 15.70 18.80 15.85
C LYS A 121 16.23 18.69 14.42
N TYR A 122 17.47 18.24 14.22
CA TYR A 122 18.14 18.17 12.92
C TYR A 122 17.40 17.36 11.86
N LYS A 123 16.77 16.23 12.21
CA LYS A 123 15.93 15.46 11.28
C LYS A 123 14.84 16.36 10.69
N TYR A 124 14.13 17.06 11.56
CA TYR A 124 13.01 17.91 11.16
C TYR A 124 13.48 19.14 10.39
N ILE A 125 14.62 19.75 10.75
CA ILE A 125 15.20 20.85 9.94
C ILE A 125 15.45 20.39 8.50
N GLN A 126 16.09 19.22 8.32
CA GLN A 126 16.41 18.69 6.99
C GLN A 126 15.15 18.30 6.21
N MET A 127 14.20 17.65 6.88
CA MET A 127 12.90 17.28 6.29
C MET A 127 12.15 18.53 5.80
N LEU A 128 12.02 19.56 6.64
CA LEU A 128 11.33 20.81 6.29
C LEU A 128 12.04 21.58 5.17
N ALA A 129 13.38 21.62 5.17
CA ALA A 129 14.15 22.26 4.11
C ALA A 129 13.96 21.55 2.75
N THR A 130 13.95 20.22 2.78
CA THR A 130 13.68 19.39 1.58
C THR A 130 12.26 19.64 1.08
N ALA A 131 11.27 19.59 1.98
CA ALA A 131 9.87 19.84 1.64
C ALA A 131 9.64 21.23 1.05
N LEU A 132 10.25 22.28 1.62
CA LEU A 132 10.16 23.66 1.09
C LEU A 132 10.79 23.82 -0.29
N THR A 133 11.82 23.04 -0.60
CA THR A 133 12.42 23.06 -1.94
C THR A 133 11.48 22.40 -2.93
N LEU A 134 10.96 21.22 -2.58
CA LEU A 134 10.05 20.44 -3.43
C LEU A 134 8.66 21.07 -3.57
N SER A 135 8.21 21.88 -2.63
CA SER A 135 6.91 22.56 -2.71
C SER A 135 6.83 23.61 -3.82
N LYS A 136 7.98 23.98 -4.41
CA LYS A 136 8.08 24.92 -5.54
C LYS A 136 8.02 24.20 -6.90
N GLU A 137 8.15 22.87 -6.91
CA GLU A 137 7.98 22.08 -8.12
C GLU A 137 6.50 22.03 -8.51
N LYS A 138 6.23 21.86 -9.81
CA LYS A 138 4.86 21.65 -10.27
C LYS A 138 4.29 20.35 -9.71
N SER A 139 3.05 20.43 -9.25
CA SER A 139 2.27 19.28 -8.80
C SER A 139 1.93 18.32 -9.94
N VAL A 140 1.47 17.11 -9.60
CA VAL A 140 1.02 16.12 -10.59
C VAL A 140 -0.13 16.70 -11.43
N SER A 141 -1.09 17.38 -10.80
CA SER A 141 -2.24 17.98 -11.48
C SER A 141 -1.81 19.11 -12.43
N GLU A 142 -0.82 19.91 -12.06
CA GLU A 142 -0.29 20.97 -12.94
C GLU A 142 0.46 20.39 -14.15
N LEU A 143 1.32 19.40 -13.92
CA LEU A 143 2.02 18.69 -15.00
C LEU A 143 1.05 17.97 -15.94
N GLU A 144 -0.05 17.42 -15.40
CA GLU A 144 -1.12 16.80 -16.18
C GLU A 144 -1.87 17.84 -17.01
N LYS A 145 -2.19 19.00 -16.45
CA LYS A 145 -2.79 20.13 -17.19
C LYS A 145 -1.88 20.61 -18.32
N ASP A 146 -0.58 20.74 -18.07
CA ASP A 146 0.41 21.13 -19.09
C ASP A 146 0.53 20.08 -20.20
N TYR A 147 0.45 18.79 -19.85
CA TYR A 147 0.46 17.71 -20.83
C TYR A 147 -0.81 17.74 -21.69
N LEU A 148 -1.97 18.01 -21.10
CA LEU A 148 -3.22 18.10 -21.83
C LEU A 148 -3.27 19.31 -22.78
N SER A 149 -2.60 20.41 -22.44
CA SER A 149 -2.51 21.59 -23.30
C SER A 149 -1.45 21.46 -24.42
N ASN A 150 -0.38 20.69 -24.18
CA ASN A 150 0.63 20.38 -25.19
C ASN A 150 1.11 18.92 -25.09
N LYS A 151 0.40 18.02 -25.78
CA LYS A 151 0.70 16.58 -25.78
C LYS A 151 2.03 16.20 -26.45
N GLY A 152 2.62 17.12 -27.22
CA GLY A 152 3.93 16.93 -27.86
C GLY A 152 5.13 17.22 -26.94
N ASP A 153 4.92 17.83 -25.78
CA ASP A 153 6.01 18.13 -24.85
C ASP A 153 6.46 16.87 -24.08
N ASN A 154 7.42 16.17 -24.68
CA ASN A 154 7.97 14.95 -24.10
C ASN A 154 8.74 15.19 -22.79
N ASN A 155 9.25 16.40 -22.57
CA ASN A 155 9.94 16.75 -21.32
C ASN A 155 8.95 16.88 -20.17
N ASN A 156 7.82 17.54 -20.40
CA ASN A 156 6.74 17.62 -19.42
C ASN A 156 6.16 16.23 -19.11
N LEU A 157 5.92 15.42 -20.14
CA LEU A 157 5.41 14.06 -19.99
C LEU A 157 6.36 13.16 -19.18
N LYS A 158 7.68 13.28 -19.40
CA LYS A 158 8.69 12.59 -18.58
C LYS A 158 8.59 13.00 -17.11
N LYS A 159 8.58 14.30 -16.82
CA LYS A 159 8.47 14.83 -15.45
C LYS A 159 7.19 14.35 -14.76
N LEU A 160 6.06 14.35 -15.49
CA LEU A 160 4.78 13.86 -14.98
C LEU A 160 4.87 12.39 -14.57
N ILE A 161 5.40 11.52 -15.44
CA ILE A 161 5.53 10.08 -15.14
C ILE A 161 6.51 9.86 -13.97
N GLU A 162 7.64 10.57 -13.92
CA GLU A 162 8.60 10.47 -12.82
C GLU A 162 7.98 10.86 -11.48
N LEU A 163 7.24 11.97 -11.43
CA LEU A 163 6.57 12.42 -10.20
C LEU A 163 5.46 11.46 -9.76
N ARG A 164 4.63 10.97 -10.71
CA ARG A 164 3.61 9.95 -10.45
C ARG A 164 4.24 8.69 -9.85
N ARG A 165 5.31 8.19 -10.45
CA ARG A 165 6.05 7.01 -9.96
C ARG A 165 6.67 7.23 -8.58
N LYS A 166 7.30 8.39 -8.33
CA LYS A 166 7.83 8.78 -7.02
C LYS A 166 6.74 8.78 -5.93
N ASN A 167 5.52 9.14 -6.33
CA ASN A 167 4.34 9.12 -5.47
C ASN A 167 3.66 7.74 -5.34
N GLY A 168 4.20 6.71 -5.99
CA GLY A 168 3.66 5.34 -5.94
C GLY A 168 2.49 5.09 -6.90
N ILE A 169 2.16 6.07 -7.76
CA ILE A 169 1.15 5.99 -8.81
C ILE A 169 1.78 5.23 -9.99
N THR A 170 1.31 4.01 -10.21
CA THR A 170 1.90 3.09 -11.20
C THR A 170 1.17 3.08 -12.54
N ASP A 171 -0.08 3.55 -12.60
CA ASP A 171 -0.87 3.64 -13.83
C ASP A 171 -0.37 4.76 -14.76
N ASN A 172 0.69 4.44 -15.51
CA ASN A 172 1.35 5.35 -16.44
C ASN A 172 1.44 4.78 -17.86
N ALA A 173 0.83 3.62 -18.12
CA ALA A 173 0.94 2.95 -19.41
C ALA A 173 0.45 3.82 -20.58
N VAL A 174 -0.69 4.49 -20.43
CA VAL A 174 -1.19 5.41 -21.48
C VAL A 174 -0.22 6.57 -21.73
N LEU A 175 0.37 7.13 -20.67
CA LEU A 175 1.34 8.23 -20.77
C LEU A 175 2.63 7.75 -21.46
N ILE A 176 3.13 6.55 -21.13
CA ILE A 176 4.35 6.06 -21.75
C ILE A 176 4.15 5.66 -23.22
N GLU A 177 2.95 5.22 -23.62
CA GLU A 177 2.62 5.03 -25.04
C GLU A 177 2.72 6.35 -25.84
N GLN A 178 2.31 7.48 -25.25
CA GLN A 178 2.47 8.79 -25.90
C GLN A 178 3.93 9.24 -25.90
N PHE A 179 4.67 8.97 -24.81
CA PHE A 179 6.07 9.34 -24.68
C PHE A 179 6.93 8.71 -25.78
N VAL A 180 6.73 7.42 -26.05
CA VAL A 180 7.54 6.70 -27.06
C VAL A 180 7.22 7.10 -28.49
N ASN A 181 6.01 7.59 -28.78
CA ASN A 181 5.62 8.04 -30.11
C ASN A 181 6.40 9.30 -30.55
N ASN A 182 6.92 10.06 -29.58
CA ASN A 182 7.73 11.25 -29.82
C ASN A 182 9.24 10.95 -29.88
N LEU A 183 9.65 9.67 -29.79
CA LEU A 183 11.05 9.26 -29.83
C LEU A 183 11.48 8.75 -31.22
N LYS A 184 12.78 8.87 -31.49
CA LYS A 184 13.42 8.25 -32.66
C LYS A 184 13.79 6.80 -32.34
N ILE A 185 13.90 5.97 -33.37
CA ILE A 185 14.31 4.56 -33.23
C ILE A 185 15.68 4.43 -32.54
N SER A 186 16.59 5.38 -32.78
CA SER A 186 17.90 5.43 -32.12
C SER A 186 17.82 5.60 -30.60
N ASP A 187 16.77 6.22 -30.08
CA ASP A 187 16.64 6.53 -28.65
C ASP A 187 16.38 5.25 -27.82
N PHE A 188 15.84 4.20 -28.44
CA PHE A 188 15.69 2.88 -27.82
C PHE A 188 17.01 2.11 -27.71
N ASN A 189 18.12 2.69 -28.18
CA ASN A 189 19.47 2.20 -27.92
C ASN A 189 20.11 2.83 -26.66
N ASP A 190 19.42 3.74 -25.98
CA ASP A 190 19.89 4.31 -24.71
C ASP A 190 19.36 3.54 -23.49
N TYR A 191 20.27 3.20 -22.57
CA TYR A 191 19.95 2.43 -21.36
C TYR A 191 18.94 3.16 -20.47
N GLN A 192 19.12 4.47 -20.25
CA GLN A 192 18.27 5.23 -19.33
C GLN A 192 16.85 5.42 -19.90
N THR A 193 16.75 5.58 -21.20
CA THR A 193 15.48 5.70 -21.93
C THR A 193 14.69 4.40 -21.84
N VAL A 194 15.31 3.25 -22.16
CA VAL A 194 14.65 1.95 -22.03
C VAL A 194 14.29 1.65 -20.56
N LEU A 195 15.19 1.94 -19.62
CA LEU A 195 14.90 1.77 -18.19
C LEU A 195 13.71 2.62 -17.75
N PHE A 196 13.65 3.89 -18.16
CA PHE A 196 12.53 4.78 -17.85
C PHE A 196 11.21 4.24 -18.39
N ILE A 197 11.18 3.79 -19.66
CA ILE A 197 10.00 3.19 -20.29
C ILE A 197 9.54 1.98 -19.47
N LEU A 198 10.42 1.01 -19.22
CA LEU A 198 10.07 -0.21 -18.49
C LEU A 198 9.56 0.08 -17.07
N GLN A 199 10.19 1.03 -16.37
CA GLN A 199 9.75 1.41 -15.04
C GLN A 199 8.42 2.18 -15.00
N ALA A 200 8.01 2.81 -16.10
CA ALA A 200 6.67 3.39 -16.24
C ALA A 200 5.58 2.31 -16.38
N GLY A 201 5.96 1.06 -16.64
CA GLY A 201 5.04 -0.05 -16.77
C GLY A 201 4.19 0.05 -18.04
N PRO A 202 4.77 -0.03 -19.25
CA PRO A 202 4.01 -0.03 -20.49
C PRO A 202 3.04 -1.21 -20.54
N PHE A 203 2.03 -1.13 -21.40
CA PHE A 203 1.19 -2.29 -21.67
C PHE A 203 2.04 -3.40 -22.30
N ALA A 204 1.91 -4.63 -21.81
CA ALA A 204 2.70 -5.77 -22.29
C ALA A 204 2.49 -6.07 -23.79
N ASP A 205 1.33 -5.69 -24.32
CA ASP A 205 0.97 -5.79 -25.73
C ASP A 205 1.07 -4.46 -26.51
N GLY A 206 1.48 -3.38 -25.82
CA GLY A 206 1.57 -2.02 -26.33
C GLY A 206 2.81 -1.71 -27.16
N ASN A 207 2.83 -0.53 -27.78
CA ASN A 207 3.92 -0.09 -28.65
C ASN A 207 5.16 0.26 -27.82
N ALA A 208 4.98 0.91 -26.67
CA ALA A 208 6.08 1.25 -25.76
C ALA A 208 6.87 0.02 -25.30
N TYR A 209 6.18 -1.08 -24.98
CA TYR A 209 6.83 -2.35 -24.64
C TYR A 209 7.60 -2.93 -25.85
N LYS A 210 6.97 -2.99 -27.03
CA LYS A 210 7.61 -3.51 -28.25
C LYS A 210 8.89 -2.73 -28.61
N LEU A 211 8.82 -1.40 -28.58
CA LEU A 211 9.95 -0.53 -28.88
C LEU A 211 11.08 -0.64 -27.84
N ALA A 212 10.74 -0.71 -26.54
CA ALA A 212 11.73 -0.94 -25.49
C ALA A 212 12.48 -2.28 -25.67
N TYR A 213 11.79 -3.31 -26.17
CA TYR A 213 12.37 -4.64 -26.44
C TYR A 213 12.97 -4.78 -27.84
N ASN A 214 12.98 -3.72 -28.65
CA ASN A 214 13.59 -3.75 -29.99
C ASN A 214 15.09 -4.08 -29.92
N ASN A 215 15.80 -3.49 -28.96
CA ASN A 215 17.18 -3.86 -28.62
C ASN A 215 17.23 -4.70 -27.34
N ARG A 216 17.05 -6.02 -27.50
CA ARG A 216 17.04 -6.98 -26.37
C ARG A 216 18.29 -6.91 -25.49
N LYS A 217 19.46 -6.59 -26.05
CA LYS A 217 20.72 -6.51 -25.28
C LYS A 217 20.66 -5.46 -24.17
N ILE A 218 19.93 -4.36 -24.40
CA ILE A 218 19.76 -3.31 -23.38
C ILE A 218 18.85 -3.80 -22.27
N VAL A 219 17.73 -4.41 -22.62
CA VAL A 219 16.81 -5.00 -21.65
C VAL A 219 17.51 -6.08 -20.82
N ASP A 220 18.28 -6.97 -21.46
CA ASP A 220 19.08 -7.98 -20.77
C ASP A 220 20.10 -7.33 -19.81
N SER A 221 20.75 -6.24 -20.23
CA SER A 221 21.65 -5.48 -19.38
C SER A 221 20.91 -4.85 -18.19
N ILE A 222 19.70 -4.30 -18.38
CA ILE A 222 18.87 -3.75 -17.30
C ILE A 222 18.54 -4.84 -16.29
N PHE A 223 18.02 -5.98 -16.74
CA PHE A 223 17.66 -7.08 -15.85
C PHE A 223 18.87 -7.81 -15.25
N LYS A 224 20.08 -7.60 -15.77
CA LYS A 224 21.34 -8.08 -15.16
C LYS A 224 21.92 -7.11 -14.13
N LYS A 225 21.85 -5.80 -14.38
CA LYS A 225 22.55 -4.77 -13.57
C LYS A 225 21.69 -4.14 -12.48
N GLU A 226 20.39 -4.00 -12.69
CA GLU A 226 19.53 -3.32 -11.71
C GLU A 226 19.29 -4.18 -10.45
N PRO A 227 19.12 -3.55 -9.27
CA PRO A 227 18.79 -4.26 -8.04
C PRO A 227 17.55 -5.16 -8.20
N LEU A 228 17.53 -6.30 -7.50
CA LEU A 228 16.41 -7.26 -7.57
C LEU A 228 15.05 -6.59 -7.37
N GLN A 229 14.92 -5.71 -6.36
CA GLN A 229 13.65 -5.03 -6.09
C GLN A 229 13.19 -4.19 -7.28
N LYS A 230 14.09 -3.44 -7.91
CA LYS A 230 13.74 -2.60 -9.07
C LYS A 230 13.26 -3.44 -10.26
N ARG A 231 13.86 -4.61 -10.47
CA ARG A 231 13.44 -5.57 -11.51
C ARG A 231 12.06 -6.15 -11.22
N ILE A 232 11.78 -6.47 -9.96
CA ILE A 232 10.45 -6.90 -9.49
C ILE A 232 9.43 -5.78 -9.73
N ASP A 233 9.76 -4.54 -9.38
CA ASP A 233 8.87 -3.39 -9.52
C ASP A 233 8.52 -3.11 -10.99
N ILE A 234 9.49 -3.22 -11.89
CA ILE A 234 9.27 -3.12 -13.35
C ILE A 234 8.26 -4.16 -13.82
N ASN A 235 8.49 -5.44 -13.52
CA ASN A 235 7.61 -6.51 -13.95
C ASN A 235 6.20 -6.34 -13.36
N ASN A 236 6.10 -5.98 -12.09
CA ASN A 236 4.82 -5.73 -11.43
C ASN A 236 4.08 -4.55 -12.07
N ALA A 237 4.76 -3.46 -12.40
CA ALA A 237 4.13 -2.31 -13.06
C ALA A 237 3.55 -2.68 -14.43
N ILE A 238 4.32 -3.41 -15.26
CA ILE A 238 3.86 -3.90 -16.57
C ILE A 238 2.63 -4.82 -16.41
N ILE A 239 2.70 -5.81 -15.51
CA ILE A 239 1.61 -6.75 -15.26
C ILE A 239 0.35 -6.02 -14.81
N GLN A 240 0.46 -5.15 -13.79
CA GLN A 240 -0.69 -4.48 -13.20
C GLN A 240 -1.35 -3.49 -14.15
N ASN A 241 -0.56 -2.67 -14.86
CA ASN A 241 -1.11 -1.71 -15.81
C ASN A 241 -1.83 -2.42 -16.96
N THR A 242 -1.23 -3.49 -17.49
CA THR A 242 -1.83 -4.31 -18.54
C THR A 242 -3.12 -4.99 -18.06
N LEU A 243 -3.10 -5.58 -16.86
CA LEU A 243 -4.25 -6.30 -16.30
C LEU A 243 -5.40 -5.36 -15.95
N ASN A 244 -5.11 -4.18 -15.36
CA ASN A 244 -6.11 -3.16 -15.06
C ASN A 244 -6.77 -2.65 -16.33
N ASN A 245 -5.99 -2.38 -17.39
CA ASN A 245 -6.54 -1.97 -18.67
C ASN A 245 -7.34 -3.10 -19.34
N ALA A 246 -6.89 -4.35 -19.21
CA ALA A 246 -7.63 -5.50 -19.69
C ALA A 246 -9.01 -5.60 -19.00
N VAL A 247 -9.07 -5.46 -17.68
CA VAL A 247 -10.34 -5.45 -16.92
C VAL A 247 -11.24 -4.29 -17.35
N LYS A 248 -10.69 -3.07 -17.43
CA LYS A 248 -11.43 -1.87 -17.83
C LYS A 248 -12.11 -2.05 -19.21
N ASN A 249 -11.40 -2.68 -20.15
CA ASN A 249 -11.87 -2.87 -21.52
C ASN A 249 -12.43 -4.27 -21.80
N LYS A 250 -12.55 -5.13 -20.79
CA LYS A 250 -12.94 -6.55 -20.92
C LYS A 250 -12.16 -7.28 -22.03
N ASN A 251 -10.85 -7.04 -22.12
CA ASN A 251 -9.98 -7.59 -23.15
C ASN A 251 -9.19 -8.81 -22.64
N ILE A 252 -9.64 -10.02 -22.99
CA ILE A 252 -9.00 -11.26 -22.55
C ILE A 252 -7.59 -11.45 -23.13
N ARG A 253 -7.33 -11.00 -24.35
CA ARG A 253 -5.99 -11.13 -24.97
C ARG A 253 -4.96 -10.30 -24.22
N GLN A 254 -5.36 -9.11 -23.79
CA GLN A 254 -4.50 -8.25 -22.98
C GLN A 254 -4.29 -8.82 -21.57
N ALA A 255 -5.31 -9.43 -20.97
CA ALA A 255 -5.15 -10.16 -19.70
C ALA A 255 -4.16 -11.33 -19.84
N GLN A 256 -4.23 -12.08 -20.95
CA GLN A 256 -3.27 -13.13 -21.28
C GLN A 256 -1.85 -12.58 -21.46
N ALA A 257 -1.69 -11.41 -22.08
CA ALA A 257 -0.39 -10.74 -22.18
C ALA A 257 0.19 -10.44 -20.78
N ALA A 258 -0.60 -9.91 -19.86
CA ALA A 258 -0.18 -9.70 -18.47
C ALA A 258 0.20 -11.01 -17.76
N ALA A 259 -0.59 -12.08 -17.94
CA ALA A 259 -0.30 -13.40 -17.40
C ALA A 259 1.00 -13.99 -17.97
N ASN A 260 1.30 -13.77 -19.25
CA ASN A 260 2.54 -14.22 -19.89
C ASN A 260 3.77 -13.52 -19.30
N ILE A 261 3.70 -12.22 -19.02
CA ILE A 261 4.78 -11.50 -18.32
C ILE A 261 5.01 -12.12 -16.94
N ALA A 262 3.95 -12.39 -16.17
CA ALA A 262 4.06 -13.06 -14.87
C ALA A 262 4.69 -14.46 -14.95
N ARG A 263 4.42 -15.20 -16.03
CA ARG A 263 5.07 -16.49 -16.28
C ARG A 263 6.57 -16.33 -16.56
N SER A 264 6.96 -15.36 -17.39
CA SER A 264 8.36 -15.13 -17.75
C SER A 264 9.22 -14.52 -16.64
N SER A 265 8.63 -13.78 -15.69
CA SER A 265 9.36 -12.99 -14.70
C SER A 265 9.92 -13.78 -13.51
N ASN A 266 9.47 -15.02 -13.30
CA ASN A 266 9.85 -15.86 -12.15
C ASN A 266 11.04 -16.81 -12.43
N GLY A 267 11.75 -16.62 -13.55
CA GLY A 267 12.93 -17.41 -13.91
C GLY A 267 12.60 -18.89 -14.07
N ASN A 268 13.48 -19.76 -13.57
CA ASN A 268 13.37 -21.22 -13.71
C ASN A 268 12.32 -21.88 -12.79
N ASN A 269 11.63 -21.11 -11.93
CA ASN A 269 10.58 -21.65 -11.08
C ASN A 269 9.24 -21.69 -11.83
N TYR A 270 9.10 -22.69 -12.71
CA TYR A 270 7.92 -22.87 -13.56
C TYR A 270 6.62 -23.02 -12.77
N GLU A 271 6.66 -23.62 -11.58
CA GLU A 271 5.47 -23.78 -10.74
C GLU A 271 4.95 -22.44 -10.25
N ILE A 272 5.82 -21.61 -9.64
CA ILE A 272 5.46 -20.26 -9.18
C ILE A 272 5.07 -19.37 -10.37
N ALA A 273 5.79 -19.48 -11.49
CA ALA A 273 5.48 -18.77 -12.73
C ALA A 273 4.05 -19.05 -13.22
N ASN A 274 3.68 -20.32 -13.31
CA ASN A 274 2.35 -20.73 -13.76
C ASN A 274 1.27 -20.37 -12.74
N LYS A 275 1.55 -20.52 -11.44
CA LYS A 275 0.65 -20.06 -10.37
C LYS A 275 0.35 -18.57 -10.50
N ASN A 276 1.36 -17.73 -10.63
CA ASN A 276 1.19 -16.27 -10.76
C ASN A 276 0.41 -15.89 -12.03
N ALA A 277 0.72 -16.55 -13.16
CA ALA A 277 0.00 -16.32 -14.41
C ALA A 277 -1.49 -16.72 -14.31
N ALA A 278 -1.78 -17.87 -13.71
CA ALA A 278 -3.16 -18.33 -13.49
C ALA A 278 -3.91 -17.41 -12.52
N ASN A 279 -3.25 -16.92 -11.47
CA ASN A 279 -3.83 -15.97 -10.53
C ASN A 279 -4.23 -14.65 -11.20
N ASN A 280 -3.42 -14.14 -12.14
CA ASN A 280 -3.78 -12.96 -12.93
C ASN A 280 -5.04 -13.19 -13.76
N MET A 281 -5.18 -14.39 -14.35
CA MET A 281 -6.38 -14.74 -15.13
C MET A 281 -7.62 -14.88 -14.22
N LEU A 282 -7.48 -15.45 -13.02
CA LEU A 282 -8.56 -15.48 -12.03
C LEU A 282 -9.04 -14.08 -11.65
N TYR A 283 -8.10 -13.18 -11.37
CA TYR A 283 -8.41 -11.79 -11.09
C TYR A 283 -9.18 -11.14 -12.24
N TYR A 284 -8.75 -11.36 -13.49
CA TYR A 284 -9.44 -10.84 -14.66
C TYR A 284 -10.88 -11.36 -14.76
N PHE A 285 -11.08 -12.68 -14.73
CA PHE A 285 -12.41 -13.29 -14.85
C PHE A 285 -13.35 -12.84 -13.73
N LYS A 286 -12.84 -12.75 -12.49
CA LYS A 286 -13.61 -12.22 -11.35
C LYS A 286 -14.02 -10.76 -11.61
N SER A 287 -13.07 -9.92 -12.01
CA SER A 287 -13.28 -8.47 -12.16
C SER A 287 -14.24 -8.12 -13.30
N VAL A 288 -14.21 -8.87 -14.40
CA VAL A 288 -15.13 -8.69 -15.54
C VAL A 288 -16.46 -9.46 -15.37
N LYS A 289 -16.64 -10.15 -14.24
CA LYS A 289 -17.80 -10.99 -13.91
C LYS A 289 -18.05 -12.12 -14.92
N ASP A 290 -17.00 -12.68 -15.52
CA ASP A 290 -17.09 -13.92 -16.30
C ASP A 290 -17.10 -15.11 -15.35
N THR A 291 -18.28 -15.37 -14.77
CA THR A 291 -18.49 -16.43 -13.78
C THR A 291 -18.14 -17.82 -14.31
N SER A 292 -18.44 -18.10 -15.58
CA SER A 292 -18.19 -19.42 -16.18
C SER A 292 -16.70 -19.72 -16.28
N SER A 293 -15.91 -18.76 -16.79
CA SER A 293 -14.46 -18.92 -16.87
C SER A 293 -13.80 -18.84 -15.50
N TYR A 294 -14.32 -18.00 -14.59
CA TYR A 294 -13.84 -17.91 -13.22
C TYR A 294 -13.98 -19.24 -12.49
N ILE A 295 -15.16 -19.85 -12.46
CA ILE A 295 -15.42 -21.11 -11.76
C ILE A 295 -14.49 -22.21 -12.25
N ARG A 296 -14.41 -22.42 -13.58
CA ARG A 296 -13.53 -23.46 -14.16
C ARG A 296 -12.07 -23.23 -13.79
N SER A 297 -11.61 -22.00 -13.92
CA SER A 297 -10.21 -21.65 -13.63
C SER A 297 -9.91 -21.75 -12.13
N ALA A 298 -10.85 -21.37 -11.27
CA ALA A 298 -10.69 -21.38 -9.82
C ALA A 298 -10.55 -22.81 -9.31
N ILE A 299 -11.41 -23.72 -9.80
CA ILE A 299 -11.32 -25.14 -9.43
C ILE A 299 -9.93 -25.70 -9.74
N HIS A 300 -9.48 -25.53 -10.98
CA HIS A 300 -8.16 -26.01 -11.39
C HIS A 300 -7.02 -25.36 -10.58
N TYR A 301 -7.09 -24.05 -10.35
CA TYR A 301 -6.05 -23.29 -9.65
C TYR A 301 -5.91 -23.71 -8.18
N TYR A 302 -7.02 -23.74 -7.42
CA TYR A 302 -6.95 -24.06 -5.99
C TYR A 302 -6.64 -25.52 -5.75
N ASP A 303 -7.17 -26.43 -6.58
CA ASP A 303 -6.84 -27.85 -6.47
C ASP A 303 -5.35 -28.12 -6.75
N THR A 304 -4.81 -27.48 -7.80
CA THR A 304 -3.40 -27.65 -8.17
C THR A 304 -2.44 -27.05 -7.14
N TYR A 305 -2.70 -25.82 -6.69
CA TYR A 305 -1.69 -25.02 -5.94
C TYR A 305 -1.93 -24.89 -4.44
N TYR A 306 -3.08 -25.34 -3.92
CA TYR A 306 -3.44 -25.20 -2.51
C TYR A 306 -3.94 -26.49 -1.87
N MET A 307 -4.62 -27.38 -2.62
CA MET A 307 -5.12 -28.64 -2.07
C MET A 307 -4.08 -29.77 -2.05
N ASN A 308 -3.15 -29.78 -3.01
CA ASN A 308 -2.15 -30.84 -3.17
C ASN A 308 -0.90 -30.71 -2.29
N ILE A 309 -0.99 -30.01 -1.15
CA ILE A 309 0.13 -29.80 -0.24
C ILE A 309 -0.27 -30.15 1.21
N SER A 310 0.60 -30.86 1.92
CA SER A 310 0.34 -31.28 3.31
C SER A 310 0.37 -30.10 4.29
N ALA A 311 -0.38 -30.23 5.40
CA ALA A 311 -0.44 -29.20 6.43
C ALA A 311 0.96 -28.87 7.02
N ASP A 312 1.80 -29.89 7.21
CA ASP A 312 3.19 -29.71 7.68
C ASP A 312 4.05 -28.92 6.68
N SER A 313 3.88 -29.19 5.38
CA SER A 313 4.61 -28.47 4.33
C SER A 313 4.16 -27.01 4.25
N ILE A 314 2.85 -26.76 4.34
CA ILE A 314 2.28 -25.41 4.45
C ILE A 314 2.91 -24.67 5.65
N LYS A 315 2.89 -25.28 6.83
CA LYS A 315 3.42 -24.66 8.06
C LYS A 315 4.91 -24.28 7.92
N LYS A 316 5.72 -25.16 7.31
CA LYS A 316 7.14 -24.87 7.02
C LYS A 316 7.31 -23.72 6.02
N LEU A 317 6.52 -23.70 4.94
CA LEU A 317 6.56 -22.64 3.94
C LEU A 317 6.16 -21.27 4.54
N GLU A 318 5.08 -21.23 5.31
CA GLU A 318 4.60 -20.01 5.95
C GLU A 318 5.59 -19.48 6.99
N ALA A 319 6.24 -20.37 7.76
CA ALA A 319 7.31 -19.99 8.68
C ALA A 319 8.50 -19.35 7.93
N LYS A 320 8.92 -19.95 6.81
CA LYS A 320 9.99 -19.40 5.95
C LYS A 320 9.59 -18.04 5.37
N GLN A 321 8.36 -17.89 4.88
CA GLN A 321 7.86 -16.62 4.34
C GLN A 321 7.81 -15.53 5.42
N ARG A 322 7.38 -15.87 6.63
CA ARG A 322 7.37 -14.95 7.78
C ARG A 322 8.79 -14.50 8.12
N GLN A 323 9.76 -15.40 8.13
CA GLN A 323 11.15 -15.05 8.38
C GLN A 323 11.69 -14.10 7.29
N VAL A 324 11.44 -14.39 6.01
CA VAL A 324 11.83 -13.50 4.89
C VAL A 324 11.15 -12.13 5.00
N ALA A 325 9.88 -12.08 5.41
CA ALA A 325 9.15 -10.83 5.60
C ALA A 325 9.75 -9.99 6.74
N LEU A 326 10.11 -10.64 7.85
CA LEU A 326 10.83 -9.99 8.95
C LEU A 326 12.19 -9.46 8.49
N ASP A 327 12.94 -10.25 7.74
CA ASP A 327 14.25 -9.86 7.22
C ASP A 327 14.16 -8.70 6.21
N ARG A 328 13.14 -8.67 5.36
CA ARG A 328 12.86 -7.55 4.43
C ARG A 328 12.40 -6.28 5.13
N SER A 329 11.68 -6.43 6.24
CA SER A 329 11.20 -5.29 7.03
C SER A 329 12.30 -4.70 7.91
N ARG A 330 13.46 -5.37 8.02
CA ARG A 330 14.65 -4.76 8.65
C ARG A 330 15.13 -3.61 7.77
N PRO A 331 15.45 -2.44 8.36
CA PRO A 331 16.01 -1.33 7.60
C PRO A 331 17.24 -1.78 6.81
N THR A 332 17.22 -1.66 5.48
CA THR A 332 18.41 -1.82 4.66
C THR A 332 19.40 -0.72 5.03
N LEU A 333 20.56 -1.10 5.53
CA LEU A 333 21.65 -0.18 5.81
C LEU A 333 22.04 0.55 4.52
N THR A 334 22.18 1.87 4.59
CA THR A 334 22.71 2.64 3.45
C THR A 334 24.12 2.14 3.12
N THR A 335 24.36 1.86 1.84
CA THR A 335 25.67 1.46 1.30
C THR A 335 26.76 2.40 1.80
N GLY A 336 27.79 1.86 2.46
CA GLY A 336 28.92 2.62 3.00
C GLY A 336 28.96 2.79 4.53
N LYS A 337 27.93 2.42 5.28
CA LYS A 337 27.97 2.45 6.76
C LYS A 337 28.47 1.12 7.34
N LYS A 338 29.52 1.17 8.18
CA LYS A 338 30.07 -0.01 8.89
C LYS A 338 29.15 -0.44 10.04
N ILE A 339 28.84 -1.72 10.13
CA ILE A 339 28.21 -2.33 11.31
C ILE A 339 29.29 -2.46 12.39
N ILE A 340 29.01 -1.94 13.58
CA ILE A 340 29.86 -2.11 14.77
C ILE A 340 29.04 -2.79 15.86
N SER A 341 29.71 -3.56 16.72
CA SER A 341 29.04 -4.27 17.80
C SER A 341 28.40 -3.31 18.81
N LYS A 342 27.44 -3.81 19.59
CA LYS A 342 26.77 -3.02 20.63
C LYS A 342 27.78 -2.45 21.63
N GLU A 343 28.79 -3.23 22.02
CA GLU A 343 29.82 -2.78 22.96
C GLU A 343 30.61 -1.60 22.41
N LYS A 344 30.90 -1.62 21.09
CA LYS A 344 31.61 -0.52 20.42
C LYS A 344 30.73 0.72 20.29
N ILE A 345 29.42 0.55 20.08
CA ILE A 345 28.44 1.66 20.12
C ILE A 345 28.40 2.26 21.53
N ASP A 346 28.29 1.44 22.57
CA ASP A 346 28.22 1.89 23.96
C ASP A 346 29.51 2.62 24.38
N SER A 347 30.67 2.15 23.92
CA SER A 347 31.96 2.83 24.09
C SER A 347 32.01 4.20 23.39
N LEU A 348 31.51 4.30 22.16
CA LEU A 348 31.44 5.57 21.42
C LEU A 348 30.43 6.54 22.05
N ILE A 349 29.28 6.05 22.53
CA ILE A 349 28.29 6.83 23.28
C ILE A 349 28.94 7.41 24.54
N LYS A 350 29.68 6.58 25.28
CA LYS A 350 30.38 7.02 26.50
C LYS A 350 31.48 8.04 26.22
N ALA A 351 32.22 7.87 25.12
CA ALA A 351 33.30 8.77 24.73
C ALA A 351 32.80 10.11 24.19
N ASN A 352 31.63 10.15 23.54
CA ASN A 352 31.17 11.37 22.89
C ASN A 352 29.62 11.45 22.81
N PRO A 353 28.94 11.70 23.95
CA PRO A 353 27.48 11.54 24.08
C PRO A 353 26.64 12.43 23.13
N ASN A 354 27.21 13.53 22.63
CA ASN A 354 26.52 14.48 21.76
C ASN A 354 26.63 14.15 20.25
N THR A 355 27.37 13.10 19.86
CA THR A 355 27.60 12.75 18.44
C THR A 355 26.69 11.64 17.92
N VAL A 356 25.86 11.04 18.78
CA VAL A 356 25.06 9.85 18.45
C VAL A 356 23.64 10.25 18.08
N LYS A 357 23.26 9.99 16.83
CA LYS A 357 21.89 10.16 16.34
C LYS A 357 21.10 8.88 16.59
N LYS A 358 20.15 8.91 17.52
CA LYS A 358 19.18 7.82 17.71
C LYS A 358 17.93 8.10 16.89
N GLU A 359 17.66 7.23 15.93
CA GLU A 359 16.42 7.23 15.14
C GLU A 359 15.62 5.98 15.50
N THR A 360 14.34 6.15 15.82
CA THR A 360 13.42 5.05 16.09
C THR A 360 12.40 5.00 14.96
N THR A 361 12.38 3.89 14.23
CA THR A 361 11.38 3.62 13.19
C THR A 361 10.50 2.47 13.64
N MET A 362 9.18 2.64 13.53
CA MET A 362 8.22 1.57 13.64
C MET A 362 7.75 1.20 12.24
N VAL A 363 8.07 -0.02 11.80
CA VAL A 363 7.59 -0.57 10.53
C VAL A 363 6.43 -1.50 10.86
N SER A 364 5.26 -1.23 10.29
CA SER A 364 4.14 -2.16 10.41
C SER A 364 4.39 -3.37 9.50
N SER A 365 4.69 -4.52 10.09
CA SER A 365 4.72 -5.80 9.36
C SER A 365 3.34 -6.29 8.92
N ALA A 366 2.28 -5.58 9.33
CA ALA A 366 0.89 -5.89 9.01
C ALA A 366 0.40 -5.26 7.70
N VAL A 367 1.13 -4.31 7.11
CA VAL A 367 0.69 -3.56 5.92
C VAL A 367 1.71 -3.72 4.79
N GLY A 368 1.53 -4.75 3.95
CA GLY A 368 2.09 -4.71 2.59
C GLY A 368 2.93 -5.90 2.12
N ILE A 369 3.06 -6.99 2.91
CA ILE A 369 3.51 -8.27 2.33
C ILE A 369 2.30 -9.20 2.32
N PRO A 370 1.82 -9.67 1.14
CA PRO A 370 0.80 -10.68 1.09
C PRO A 370 1.36 -11.93 1.76
N TYR A 371 0.98 -12.16 3.01
CA TYR A 371 1.09 -13.48 3.59
C TYR A 371 0.18 -14.36 2.74
N ASN A 372 0.76 -15.28 1.99
CA ASN A 372 0.00 -16.41 1.43
C ASN A 372 -0.36 -17.30 2.61
N ASN A 373 -1.31 -16.85 3.43
CA ASN A 373 -1.92 -17.69 4.44
C ASN A 373 -2.81 -18.68 3.67
N TYR A 374 -2.33 -19.91 3.53
CA TYR A 374 -3.00 -20.93 2.71
C TYR A 374 -4.45 -21.12 3.16
N ALA A 375 -4.70 -21.06 4.47
CA ALA A 375 -6.05 -21.14 5.00
C ALA A 375 -6.92 -19.96 4.54
N ASN A 376 -6.42 -18.73 4.61
CA ASN A 376 -7.16 -17.57 4.12
C ASN A 376 -7.41 -17.61 2.61
N GLU A 377 -6.43 -18.06 1.83
CA GLU A 377 -6.60 -18.19 0.37
C GLU A 377 -7.67 -19.22 0.01
N LEU A 378 -7.68 -20.37 0.67
CA LEU A 378 -8.72 -21.40 0.50
C LEU A 378 -10.09 -20.93 0.99
N ASN A 379 -10.15 -20.19 2.09
CA ASN A 379 -11.40 -19.60 2.55
C ASN A 379 -11.92 -18.56 1.56
N ASN A 380 -11.05 -17.68 1.07
CA ASN A 380 -11.40 -16.68 0.06
C ASN A 380 -11.86 -17.36 -1.23
N ALA A 381 -11.24 -18.48 -1.63
CA ALA A 381 -11.68 -19.29 -2.77
C ALA A 381 -13.13 -19.77 -2.59
N ALA A 382 -13.43 -20.32 -1.41
CA ALA A 382 -14.75 -20.82 -1.07
C ALA A 382 -15.80 -19.70 -1.04
N TRP A 383 -15.48 -18.57 -0.42
CA TRP A 383 -16.34 -17.39 -0.39
C TRP A 383 -16.58 -16.81 -1.79
N ASN A 384 -15.51 -16.66 -2.60
CA ASN A 384 -15.65 -16.18 -3.97
C ASN A 384 -16.52 -17.11 -4.83
N MET A 385 -16.44 -18.43 -4.61
CA MET A 385 -17.31 -19.40 -5.27
C MET A 385 -18.77 -19.19 -4.85
N TYR A 386 -19.04 -18.96 -3.56
CA TYR A 386 -20.37 -18.61 -3.07
C TYR A 386 -20.90 -17.32 -3.70
N GLU A 387 -20.08 -16.26 -3.75
CA GLU A 387 -20.43 -14.96 -4.34
C GLU A 387 -20.75 -15.02 -5.84
N THR A 388 -20.30 -16.07 -6.55
CA THR A 388 -20.70 -16.26 -7.95
C THR A 388 -22.20 -16.52 -8.12
N GLY A 389 -22.90 -16.91 -7.04
CA GLY A 389 -24.31 -17.26 -7.07
C GLY A 389 -24.59 -18.63 -7.72
N THR A 390 -23.55 -19.43 -7.99
CA THR A 390 -23.72 -20.77 -8.58
C THR A 390 -24.67 -21.63 -7.74
N LYS A 391 -25.60 -22.31 -8.42
CA LYS A 391 -26.50 -23.32 -7.86
C LYS A 391 -26.07 -24.75 -8.21
N ASN A 392 -24.99 -24.89 -8.99
CA ASN A 392 -24.44 -26.19 -9.32
C ASN A 392 -23.86 -26.85 -8.05
N ILE A 393 -24.43 -27.99 -7.67
CA ILE A 393 -24.08 -28.73 -6.46
C ILE A 393 -22.58 -29.11 -6.45
N ASN A 394 -22.01 -29.53 -7.58
CA ASN A 394 -20.60 -29.93 -7.63
C ASN A 394 -19.65 -28.75 -7.37
N HIS A 395 -19.98 -27.56 -7.88
CA HIS A 395 -19.19 -26.35 -7.61
C HIS A 395 -19.26 -25.96 -6.12
N LEU A 396 -20.45 -26.03 -5.53
CA LEU A 396 -20.64 -25.75 -4.11
C LEU A 396 -19.92 -26.77 -3.22
N LEU A 397 -19.97 -28.05 -3.56
CA LEU A 397 -19.22 -29.09 -2.85
C LEU A 397 -17.71 -28.91 -2.96
N LYS A 398 -17.19 -28.38 -4.09
CA LYS A 398 -15.78 -27.97 -4.18
C LYS A 398 -15.46 -26.82 -3.24
N ALA A 399 -16.29 -25.78 -3.18
CA ALA A 399 -16.11 -24.70 -2.21
C ALA A 399 -16.17 -25.20 -0.75
N VAL A 400 -17.07 -26.12 -0.43
CA VAL A 400 -17.12 -26.78 0.89
C VAL A 400 -15.80 -27.50 1.18
N THR A 401 -15.21 -28.18 0.19
CA THR A 401 -13.91 -28.85 0.35
C THR A 401 -12.81 -27.84 0.70
N TRP A 402 -12.74 -26.71 -0.02
CA TRP A 402 -11.75 -25.67 0.25
C TRP A 402 -11.95 -25.00 1.61
N SER A 403 -13.19 -24.68 1.97
CA SER A 403 -13.53 -24.10 3.28
C SER A 403 -13.23 -25.06 4.44
N THR A 404 -13.49 -26.37 4.26
CA THR A 404 -13.12 -27.37 5.26
C THR A 404 -11.60 -27.45 5.44
N ARG A 405 -10.85 -27.41 4.32
CA ARG A 405 -9.39 -27.40 4.37
C ARG A 405 -8.84 -26.12 5.00
N SER A 406 -9.46 -24.96 4.79
CA SER A 406 -9.02 -23.73 5.49
C SER A 406 -9.22 -23.84 7.00
N ILE A 407 -10.33 -24.41 7.45
CA ILE A 407 -10.60 -24.66 8.89
C ILE A 407 -9.57 -25.62 9.49
N GLU A 408 -9.22 -26.69 8.77
CA GLU A 408 -8.18 -27.63 9.22
C GLU A 408 -6.83 -26.94 9.43
N LEU A 409 -6.44 -26.05 8.51
CA LEU A 409 -5.17 -25.35 8.56
C LEU A 409 -5.16 -24.23 9.61
N ASN A 410 -6.26 -23.50 9.75
CA ASN A 410 -6.39 -22.40 10.69
C ASN A 410 -7.88 -22.11 11.00
N PRO A 411 -8.45 -22.65 12.09
CA PRO A 411 -9.89 -22.57 12.37
C PRO A 411 -10.31 -21.19 12.90
N MET A 412 -10.51 -20.25 11.98
CA MET A 412 -10.97 -18.88 12.27
C MET A 412 -12.49 -18.74 12.19
N SER A 413 -13.03 -17.77 12.93
CA SER A 413 -14.46 -17.41 12.90
C SER A 413 -15.00 -17.19 11.49
N SER A 414 -14.31 -16.42 10.65
CA SER A 414 -14.70 -16.16 9.26
C SER A 414 -14.69 -17.39 8.35
N HIS A 415 -13.90 -18.43 8.69
CA HIS A 415 -13.86 -19.65 7.89
C HIS A 415 -15.07 -20.54 8.16
N HIS A 416 -15.48 -20.62 9.43
CA HIS A 416 -16.72 -21.30 9.81
C HIS A 416 -17.96 -20.59 9.25
N ASP A 417 -17.96 -19.25 9.22
CA ASP A 417 -19.03 -18.47 8.60
C ASP A 417 -19.15 -18.74 7.08
N THR A 418 -18.02 -18.81 6.37
CA THR A 418 -17.99 -19.18 4.94
C THR A 418 -18.58 -20.59 4.72
N LEU A 419 -18.21 -21.56 5.55
CA LEU A 419 -18.75 -22.92 5.48
C LEU A 419 -20.26 -22.94 5.73
N ALA A 420 -20.75 -22.13 6.67
CA ALA A 420 -22.17 -22.04 7.00
C ALA A 420 -23.01 -21.55 5.81
N HIS A 421 -22.55 -20.51 5.10
CA HIS A 421 -23.22 -20.01 3.89
C HIS A 421 -23.28 -21.07 2.79
N LEU A 422 -22.20 -21.82 2.59
CA LEU A 422 -22.15 -22.90 1.59
C LEU A 422 -23.11 -24.04 1.92
N PHE A 423 -23.16 -24.46 3.19
CA PHE A 423 -24.13 -25.46 3.64
C PHE A 423 -25.56 -24.97 3.48
N TYR A 424 -25.84 -23.71 3.78
CA TYR A 424 -27.17 -23.15 3.60
C TYR A 424 -27.58 -23.17 2.11
N GLN A 425 -26.69 -22.75 1.21
CA GLN A 425 -26.92 -22.76 -0.24
C GLN A 425 -27.16 -24.18 -0.79
N LEU A 426 -26.56 -25.20 -0.18
CA LEU A 426 -26.76 -26.62 -0.49
C LEU A 426 -28.04 -27.22 0.12
N GLY A 427 -28.77 -26.47 0.98
CA GLY A 427 -29.95 -26.95 1.70
C GLY A 427 -29.61 -27.76 2.97
N TYR A 428 -28.35 -27.80 3.39
CA TYR A 428 -27.89 -28.45 4.62
C TYR A 428 -28.07 -27.53 5.83
N PHE A 429 -29.34 -27.21 6.14
CA PHE A 429 -29.69 -26.14 7.09
C PHE A 429 -29.18 -26.39 8.51
N GLU A 430 -29.23 -27.63 9.01
CA GLU A 430 -28.73 -27.96 10.36
C GLU A 430 -27.21 -27.77 10.45
N GLN A 431 -26.49 -28.23 9.43
CA GLN A 431 -25.04 -28.08 9.32
C GLN A 431 -24.65 -26.60 9.19
N ALA A 432 -25.42 -25.81 8.44
CA ALA A 432 -25.24 -24.37 8.32
C ALA A 432 -25.36 -23.68 9.68
N ILE A 433 -26.44 -23.95 10.41
CA ILE A 433 -26.67 -23.40 11.76
C ILE A 433 -25.53 -23.75 12.70
N LYS A 434 -25.10 -25.02 12.73
CA LYS A 434 -23.99 -25.49 13.58
C LYS A 434 -22.65 -24.82 13.23
N ALA A 435 -22.36 -24.66 11.94
CA ALA A 435 -21.16 -23.97 11.48
C ALA A 435 -21.18 -22.49 11.90
N GLN A 436 -22.32 -21.82 11.78
CA GLN A 436 -22.47 -20.42 12.17
C GLN A 436 -22.39 -20.21 13.69
N GLU A 437 -22.94 -21.12 14.49
CA GLU A 437 -22.77 -21.11 15.95
C GLU A 437 -21.29 -21.28 16.33
N THR A 438 -20.57 -22.12 15.60
CA THR A 438 -19.11 -22.27 15.76
C THR A 438 -18.36 -20.98 15.40
N ALA A 439 -18.77 -20.29 14.33
CA ALA A 439 -18.20 -18.99 13.94
C ALA A 439 -18.34 -17.94 15.05
N ILE A 440 -19.52 -17.84 15.67
CA ILE A 440 -19.78 -16.94 16.80
C ILE A 440 -18.88 -17.27 17.99
N ASN A 441 -18.78 -18.55 18.35
CA ASN A 441 -17.94 -18.98 19.47
C ASN A 441 -16.46 -18.69 19.23
N LYS A 442 -15.96 -18.90 18.00
CA LYS A 442 -14.61 -18.53 17.60
C LYS A 442 -14.39 -17.02 17.66
N ALA A 443 -15.34 -16.22 17.18
CA ALA A 443 -15.21 -14.76 17.20
C ALA A 443 -15.10 -14.21 18.63
N LYS A 444 -15.83 -14.80 19.58
CA LYS A 444 -15.70 -14.47 21.02
C LYS A 444 -14.30 -14.77 21.55
N ILE A 445 -13.75 -15.94 21.24
CA ILE A 445 -12.39 -16.34 21.64
C ILE A 445 -11.34 -15.41 21.00
N GLU A 446 -11.55 -15.03 19.74
CA GLU A 446 -10.69 -14.11 18.99
C GLU A 446 -10.81 -12.65 19.44
N GLY A 447 -11.78 -12.31 20.30
CA GLY A 447 -12.06 -10.92 20.70
C GLY A 447 -12.54 -10.04 19.53
N ARG A 448 -13.16 -10.62 18.50
CA ARG A 448 -13.67 -9.91 17.33
C ARG A 448 -15.16 -9.59 17.45
N PRO A 449 -15.66 -8.51 16.83
CA PRO A 449 -17.10 -8.28 16.68
C PRO A 449 -17.78 -9.49 16.03
N PHE A 450 -18.95 -9.87 16.54
CA PHE A 450 -19.68 -11.08 16.12
C PHE A 450 -21.18 -10.84 15.91
N GLN A 451 -21.64 -9.59 15.97
CA GLN A 451 -23.03 -9.20 15.79
C GLN A 451 -23.55 -9.62 14.41
N GLU A 452 -22.74 -9.43 13.36
CA GLU A 452 -23.07 -9.85 12.00
C GLU A 452 -23.30 -11.37 11.93
N PHE A 453 -22.46 -12.16 12.59
CA PHE A 453 -22.63 -13.62 12.64
C PHE A 453 -23.92 -14.04 13.34
N GLN A 454 -24.36 -13.30 14.37
CA GLN A 454 -25.64 -13.54 15.04
C GLN A 454 -26.82 -13.21 14.15
N GLU A 455 -26.76 -12.13 13.37
CA GLU A 455 -27.81 -11.79 12.41
C GLU A 455 -27.91 -12.83 11.29
N ILE A 456 -26.78 -13.31 10.77
CA ILE A 456 -26.74 -14.41 9.80
C ILE A 456 -27.35 -15.69 10.39
N LEU A 457 -27.02 -16.03 11.65
CA LEU A 457 -27.60 -17.19 12.34
C LEU A 457 -29.12 -17.09 12.45
N LYS A 458 -29.65 -15.91 12.77
CA LYS A 458 -31.11 -15.66 12.82
C LYS A 458 -31.74 -15.92 11.45
N LYS A 459 -31.15 -15.36 10.38
CA LYS A 459 -31.61 -15.57 8.99
C LYS A 459 -31.58 -17.05 8.58
N MET A 460 -30.53 -17.78 8.97
CA MET A 460 -30.45 -19.23 8.71
C MET A 460 -31.57 -19.99 9.43
N LYS A 461 -31.85 -19.67 10.70
CA LYS A 461 -32.93 -20.29 11.50
C LYS A 461 -34.32 -19.98 10.92
N SER A 462 -34.53 -18.77 10.40
CA SER A 462 -35.78 -18.38 9.72
C SER A 462 -35.87 -18.79 8.25
N LYS A 463 -34.81 -19.40 7.70
CA LYS A 463 -34.69 -19.75 6.27
C LYS A 463 -34.87 -18.55 5.32
N THR A 464 -34.30 -17.41 5.69
CA THR A 464 -34.36 -16.15 4.94
C THR A 464 -32.98 -15.61 4.55
N LEU A 465 -31.94 -16.43 4.62
CA LEU A 465 -30.59 -16.02 4.24
C LEU A 465 -30.44 -15.87 2.72
#